data_AF-A0A1L8WCW0-F1
#
_entry.id   AF-A0A1L8WCW0-F1
#
_cell.length_a   1.000
_cell.length_b   1.000
_cell.length_c   1.000
_cell.angle_alpha   90.00
_cell.angle_beta   90.00
_cell.angle_gamma   90.00
#
_symmetry.space_group_name_H-M   'P 1'
#
loop_
_entity.id
_entity.type
_entity.pdbx_description
1 polymer ?
#
loop_
_entity_poly.entity_id
_entity_poly.type
_entity_poly.pdbx_seq_one_letter_code
_entity_poly.pdbx_strand_id
1 'polypeptide(L)'
;MKSEEIILGKKYTCQPIGLKHPVVGEVINKLENCIVLCIEKYQVHDHEEILEKCGKVVVKYENVYGLAEEVYFEASQKVYEPVFVL
;
A
#
# COMPACT_ATOMS: atom_id res chain seq x y z
N MET A 1 14.22 -0.19 1.24
CA MET A 1 14.64 1.04 0.53
C MET A 1 14.99 2.12 1.54
N LYS A 2 15.68 3.20 1.16
CA LYS A 2 15.90 4.40 1.99
C LYS A 2 14.83 5.46 1.72
N SER A 3 14.68 6.42 2.63
CA SER A 3 13.67 7.47 2.46
C SER A 3 13.90 8.30 1.19
N GLU A 4 15.14 8.62 0.87
CA GLU A 4 15.54 9.44 -0.29
C GLU A 4 15.13 8.79 -1.64
N GLU A 5 15.10 7.47 -1.70
CA GLU A 5 14.75 6.70 -2.90
C GLU A 5 13.23 6.66 -3.13
N ILE A 6 12.42 6.93 -2.10
CA ILE A 6 10.96 6.91 -2.19
C ILE A 6 10.43 8.27 -2.61
N ILE A 7 9.67 8.27 -3.70
CA ILE A 7 9.06 9.45 -4.31
C ILE A 7 7.57 9.52 -3.93
N LEU A 8 7.12 10.68 -3.44
CA LEU A 8 5.70 10.97 -3.19
C LEU A 8 4.90 10.92 -4.50
N GLY A 9 3.66 10.43 -4.44
CA GLY A 9 2.78 10.27 -5.60
C GLY A 9 3.15 9.12 -6.54
N LYS A 10 4.18 8.32 -6.21
CA LYS A 10 4.51 7.09 -6.94
C LYS A 10 3.94 5.86 -6.24
N LYS A 11 3.71 4.80 -7.02
CA LYS A 11 3.15 3.54 -6.54
C LYS A 11 4.26 2.54 -6.24
N TYR A 12 4.15 1.85 -5.11
CA TYR A 12 5.13 0.86 -4.68
C TYR A 12 4.46 -0.42 -4.24
N THR A 13 5.15 -1.53 -4.47
CA THR A 13 4.83 -2.81 -3.84
C THR A 13 5.50 -2.87 -2.47
N CYS A 14 4.72 -3.17 -1.44
CA CYS A 14 5.18 -3.10 -0.07
C CYS A 14 4.38 -3.99 0.89
N GLN A 15 4.94 -4.25 2.09
CA GLN A 15 4.26 -4.96 3.18
C GLN A 15 3.88 -3.99 4.32
N PRO A 16 2.58 -3.62 4.43
CA PRO A 16 2.11 -2.74 5.49
C PRO A 16 2.00 -3.39 6.84
N ILE A 17 2.07 -2.56 7.87
CA ILE A 17 1.88 -2.98 9.26
C ILE A 17 0.40 -3.32 9.45
N GLY A 18 0.13 -4.54 9.92
CA GLY A 18 -1.22 -5.01 10.23
C GLY A 18 -1.98 -5.60 9.04
N LEU A 19 -1.33 -5.82 7.89
CA LEU A 19 -1.86 -6.65 6.81
C LEU A 19 -1.04 -7.94 6.67
N LYS A 20 -1.66 -9.01 6.19
CA LYS A 20 -1.03 -10.32 6.03
C LYS A 20 -0.27 -10.44 4.72
N HIS A 21 -0.72 -9.74 3.66
CA HIS A 21 -0.13 -9.83 2.33
C HIS A 21 0.44 -8.48 1.85
N PRO A 22 1.35 -8.51 0.85
CA PRO A 22 1.83 -7.29 0.21
C PRO A 22 0.72 -6.59 -0.57
N VAL A 23 0.84 -5.26 -0.66
CA VAL A 23 -0.09 -4.40 -1.39
C VAL A 23 0.65 -3.53 -2.39
N VAL A 24 -0.09 -2.97 -3.34
CA VAL A 24 0.34 -1.84 -4.16
C VAL A 24 -0.44 -0.62 -3.74
N GLY A 25 0.26 0.48 -3.48
CA GLY A 25 -0.36 1.74 -3.13
C GLY A 25 0.50 2.94 -3.51
N GLU A 26 -0.14 4.11 -3.57
CA GLU A 26 0.50 5.40 -3.81
C GLU A 26 1.02 6.00 -2.51
N VAL A 27 2.26 6.48 -2.51
CA VAL A 27 2.85 7.14 -1.34
C VAL A 27 2.29 8.55 -1.20
N ILE A 28 1.50 8.77 -0.15
CA ILE A 28 0.87 10.07 0.12
C ILE A 28 1.59 10.87 1.20
N ASN A 29 2.44 10.22 2.01
CA ASN A 29 3.24 10.92 3.03
C ASN A 29 4.54 10.17 3.36
N LYS A 30 5.57 10.91 3.74
CA LYS A 30 6.86 10.38 4.22
C LYS A 30 7.10 10.86 5.64
N LEU A 31 7.37 9.92 6.53
CA LEU A 31 7.75 10.16 7.92
C LEU A 31 9.21 9.73 8.11
N GLU A 32 9.74 9.92 9.31
CA GLU A 32 11.15 9.65 9.62
C GLU A 32 11.56 8.19 9.32
N ASN A 33 10.72 7.21 9.67
CA ASN A 33 11.05 5.78 9.55
C ASN A 33 10.05 4.98 8.69
N CYS A 34 9.01 5.64 8.19
CA CYS A 34 7.95 4.98 7.45
C CYS A 34 7.30 5.92 6.44
N ILE A 35 6.46 5.34 5.60
CA ILE A 35 5.62 6.04 4.65
C ILE A 35 4.16 5.71 4.92
N VAL A 36 3.29 6.62 4.52
CA VAL A 36 1.85 6.37 4.47
C VAL A 36 1.47 6.16 3.01
N LEU A 37 0.75 5.07 2.75
CA LEU A 37 0.23 4.75 1.42
C LEU A 37 -1.28 4.78 1.38
N CYS A 38 -1.82 5.20 0.24
CA CYS A 38 -3.18 4.91 -0.18
C CYS A 38 -3.17 3.62 -0.99
N ILE A 39 -3.85 2.57 -0.51
CA ILE A 39 -3.91 1.27 -1.16
C ILE A 39 -4.68 1.36 -2.46
N GLU A 40 -4.16 0.71 -3.50
CA GLU A 40 -4.81 0.56 -4.80
C GLU A 40 -5.13 -0.90 -5.09
N LYS A 41 -4.17 -1.81 -4.88
CA LYS A 41 -4.36 -3.25 -5.09
C LYS A 41 -3.91 -4.04 -3.87
N TYR A 42 -4.69 -5.06 -3.52
CA TYR A 42 -4.44 -5.92 -2.37
C TYR A 42 -5.08 -7.30 -2.59
N GLN A 43 -4.75 -8.25 -1.72
CA GLN A 43 -5.36 -9.58 -1.74
C GLN A 43 -6.69 -9.60 -0.99
N VAL A 44 -7.68 -10.35 -1.49
CA VAL A 44 -9.02 -10.43 -0.88
C VAL A 44 -9.03 -10.81 0.61
N HIS A 45 -8.01 -11.53 1.07
CA HIS A 45 -7.87 -11.95 2.48
C HIS A 45 -7.63 -10.80 3.46
N ASP A 46 -7.15 -9.65 2.99
CA ASP A 46 -6.91 -8.45 3.80
C ASP A 46 -8.04 -7.41 3.62
N HIS A 47 -9.15 -7.79 2.97
CA HIS A 47 -10.20 -6.84 2.59
C HIS A 47 -10.84 -6.14 3.79
N GLU A 48 -11.17 -6.88 4.85
CA GLU A 48 -11.82 -6.32 6.04
C GLU A 48 -10.87 -5.35 6.75
N GLU A 49 -9.61 -5.74 6.95
CA GLU A 49 -8.60 -4.89 7.58
C GLU A 49 -8.34 -3.60 6.78
N ILE A 50 -8.44 -3.65 5.44
CA ILE A 50 -8.27 -2.49 4.57
C ILE A 50 -9.46 -1.55 4.64
N LEU A 51 -10.68 -2.08 4.71
CA LEU A 51 -11.90 -1.28 4.88
C LEU A 51 -11.88 -0.55 6.23
N GLU A 52 -11.52 -1.23 7.32
CA GLU A 52 -11.38 -0.61 8.65
C GLU A 52 -10.35 0.52 8.67
N LYS A 53 -9.31 0.42 7.85
CA LYS A 53 -8.23 1.41 7.71
C LYS A 53 -8.54 2.48 6.66
N CYS A 54 -9.73 2.47 6.05
CA CYS A 54 -10.13 3.37 4.97
C CYS A 54 -9.09 3.43 3.83
N GLY A 55 -8.46 2.29 3.51
CA GLY A 55 -7.46 2.19 2.44
C GLY A 55 -6.13 2.89 2.73
N LYS A 56 -5.90 3.41 3.95
CA LYS A 56 -4.65 4.08 4.33
C LYS A 56 -3.82 3.24 5.28
N VAL A 57 -2.57 2.99 4.93
CA VAL A 57 -1.68 2.12 5.72
C VAL A 57 -0.29 2.70 5.87
N VAL A 58 0.40 2.25 6.93
CA VAL A 58 1.77 2.63 7.23
C VAL A 58 2.71 1.49 6.87
N VAL A 59 3.80 1.82 6.18
CA VAL A 59 4.84 0.87 5.76
C VAL A 59 6.19 1.41 6.20
N LYS A 60 7.02 0.59 6.84
CA LYS A 60 8.41 0.96 7.14
C LYS A 60 9.25 0.94 5.86
N TYR A 61 10.26 1.81 5.76
CA TYR A 61 11.13 1.87 4.58
C TYR A 61 11.79 0.53 4.21
N GLU A 62 12.09 -0.32 5.20
CA GLU A 62 12.62 -1.68 5.03
C GLU A 62 11.64 -2.64 4.34
N ASN A 63 10.33 -2.37 4.43
CA ASN A 63 9.26 -3.21 3.88
C ASN A 63 8.73 -2.70 2.52
N VAL A 64 9.46 -1.79 1.87
CA VAL A 64 9.18 -1.34 0.51
C VAL A 64 10.06 -2.11 -0.45
N TYR A 65 9.44 -2.84 -1.37
CA TYR A 65 10.13 -3.77 -2.27
C TYR A 65 10.58 -3.11 -3.57
N GLY A 66 9.84 -2.11 -4.05
CA GLY A 66 10.19 -1.38 -5.26
C GLY A 66 9.01 -0.65 -5.87
N LEU A 67 9.27 0.10 -6.93
CA LEU A 67 8.22 0.70 -7.75
C LEU A 67 7.31 -0.40 -8.29
N ALA A 68 6.00 -0.14 -8.28
CA ALA A 68 5.02 -1.03 -8.89
C ALA A 68 5.08 -0.86 -10.41
N GLU A 69 6.07 -1.49 -11.05
CA GLU A 69 6.10 -1.70 -12.50
C GLU A 69 5.13 -2.82 -12.81
N GLU A 70 3.87 -2.49 -13.15
CA GLU A 70 2.83 -3.42 -13.61
C GLU A 70 2.86 -4.82 -12.95
N VAL A 71 3.01 -4.87 -11.62
CA VAL A 71 3.17 -6.16 -10.92
C VAL A 71 1.81 -6.86 -10.87
N TYR A 72 1.67 -7.93 -11.64
CA TYR A 72 0.57 -8.88 -11.55
C TYR A 72 0.81 -9.76 -10.31
N PHE A 73 -0.16 -9.80 -9.40
CA PHE A 73 -0.15 -10.82 -8.34
C PHE A 73 -0.91 -12.03 -8.87
N GLU A 74 -0.36 -13.23 -8.71
CA GLU A 74 -0.97 -14.47 -9.22
C GLU A 74 -2.25 -14.89 -8.46
N ALA A 75 -2.63 -14.16 -7.40
CA ALA A 75 -3.80 -14.43 -6.56
C ALA A 75 -4.99 -13.51 -6.89
N SER A 76 -6.22 -13.91 -6.54
CA SER A 76 -7.42 -13.08 -6.67
C SER A 76 -7.25 -11.72 -5.97
N GLN A 77 -7.08 -10.68 -6.79
CA GLN A 77 -6.86 -9.31 -6.32
C GLN A 77 -8.17 -8.53 -6.20
N LYS A 78 -8.19 -7.56 -5.29
CA LYS A 78 -9.20 -6.50 -5.26
C LYS A 78 -8.54 -5.14 -5.50
N VAL A 79 -9.30 -4.26 -6.15
CA VAL A 79 -9.00 -2.83 -6.23
C VAL A 79 -9.72 -2.14 -5.09
N TYR A 80 -9.05 -1.22 -4.41
CA TYR A 80 -9.69 -0.44 -3.36
C TYR A 80 -10.53 0.68 -3.99
N GLU A 81 -11.83 0.66 -3.72
CA GLU A 81 -12.74 1.72 -4.11
C GLU A 81 -13.16 2.49 -2.84
N PRO A 82 -12.75 3.75 -2.68
CA PRO A 82 -13.17 4.55 -1.53
C PRO A 82 -14.69 4.78 -1.61
N VAL A 83 -15.39 4.40 -0.55
CA VAL A 83 -16.82 4.70 -0.41
C VAL A 83 -16.97 6.20 -0.14
N PHE A 84 -17.37 6.96 -1.16
CA PHE A 84 -17.82 8.33 -0.98
C PHE A 84 -19.21 8.31 -0.36
N VAL A 85 -19.30 8.58 0.94
CA VAL A 85 -20.60 8.85 1.56
C VAL A 85 -20.94 10.31 1.22
N LEU A 86 -21.88 10.48 0.29
CA LEU A 86 -22.48 11.77 -0.07
C LEU A 86 -23.42 12.28 1.04
#